data_AF-A0A7C1YLX4-F1
#
_entry.id   AF-A0A7C1YLX4-F1
#
_cell.length_a   1.000
_cell.length_b   1.000
_cell.length_c   1.000
_cell.angle_alpha   90.00
_cell.angle_beta   90.00
_cell.angle_gamma   90.00
#
_symmetry.space_group_name_H-M   'P 1'
#
loop_
_entity.id
_entity.type
_entity.pdbx_description
1 polymer ?
#
loop_
_entity_poly.entity_id
_entity_poly.type
_entity_poly.pdbx_seq_one_letter_code
_entity_poly.pdbx_strand_id
1 'polypeptide(L)' 'MSNPTQLLNLYKNGLLDTSEVVHRIEAEEFGVVIFRAQFYPQPVLEAIGQHYRPVEHVCMNGFYYHILLPERLLEEEG' A
#
# COMPACT_ATOMS: atom_id res chain seq x y z
N MET A 1 8.17 -7.74 -17.31
CA MET A 1 7.52 -6.53 -16.76
C MET A 1 6.33 -6.99 -15.91
N SER A 2 6.51 -7.05 -14.59
CA SER A 2 5.40 -7.28 -13.65
C SER A 2 4.73 -5.93 -13.42
N ASN A 3 3.53 -5.74 -13.97
CA ASN A 3 2.81 -4.47 -13.86
C ASN A 3 1.72 -4.58 -12.74
N PRO A 4 1.43 -3.50 -12.00
CA PRO A 4 0.38 -3.47 -10.97
C PRO A 4 -1.01 -3.88 -11.47
N THR A 5 -1.30 -3.65 -12.76
CA THR A 5 -2.54 -4.06 -13.41
C THR A 5 -2.74 -5.57 -13.39
N GLN A 6 -1.69 -6.40 -13.33
CA GLN A 6 -1.85 -7.86 -13.21
C GLN A 6 -2.42 -8.27 -11.86
N LEU A 7 -1.96 -7.69 -10.75
CA LEU A 7 -2.53 -7.94 -9.42
C LEU A 7 -3.99 -7.51 -9.36
N LEU A 8 -4.31 -6.33 -9.89
CA LEU A 8 -5.69 -5.85 -9.97
C LEU A 8 -6.57 -6.76 -10.84
N ASN A 9 -6.05 -7.25 -11.96
CA ASN A 9 -6.78 -8.14 -12.86
C ASN A 9 -6.98 -9.54 -12.24
N LEU A 10 -6.01 -10.07 -11.51
CA LEU A 10 -6.14 -11.35 -10.80
C LEU A 10 -7.21 -11.25 -9.70
N TYR A 11 -7.22 -10.15 -8.92
CA TYR A 11 -8.25 -9.89 -7.92
C TYR A 11 -9.64 -9.78 -8.54
N LYS A 12 -9.79 -9.00 -9.63
CA LYS A 12 -11.07 -8.86 -10.35
C LYS A 12 -11.61 -10.19 -10.88
N ASN A 13 -10.73 -11.15 -11.18
CA ASN A 13 -11.10 -12.49 -11.64
C ASN A 13 -11.27 -13.51 -10.50
N GLY A 14 -11.18 -13.09 -9.23
CA GLY A 14 -11.28 -13.97 -8.07
C GLY A 14 -10.10 -14.94 -7.90
N LEU A 15 -8.98 -14.67 -8.57
CA LEU A 15 -7.78 -15.52 -8.60
C LEU A 15 -6.70 -15.06 -7.61
N LEU A 16 -6.97 -14.02 -6.82
CA LEU A 16 -6.07 -13.49 -5.80
C LEU A 16 -6.85 -13.32 -4.50
N ASP A 17 -6.46 -14.08 -3.49
CA ASP A 17 -6.88 -13.83 -2.11
C ASP A 17 -6.00 -12.72 -1.53
N THR A 18 -6.63 -11.65 -1.07
CA THR A 18 -5.95 -10.51 -0.44
C THR A 18 -6.02 -10.55 1.09
N SER A 19 -6.67 -11.54 1.68
CA SER A 19 -6.94 -11.58 3.13
C SER A 19 -5.66 -11.57 3.96
N GLU A 20 -4.65 -12.35 3.56
CA GLU A 20 -3.36 -12.38 4.27
C GLU A 20 -2.63 -11.03 4.20
N VAL A 21 -2.56 -10.40 3.02
CA VAL A 21 -1.87 -9.11 2.89
C VAL A 21 -2.61 -8.01 3.64
N VAL A 22 -3.95 -8.01 3.62
CA VAL A 22 -4.78 -7.08 4.40
C VAL A 22 -4.52 -7.25 5.89
N HIS A 23 -4.55 -8.49 6.39
CA HIS A 23 -4.29 -8.76 7.81
C HIS A 23 -2.93 -8.24 8.28
N ARG A 24 -1.89 -8.40 7.46
CA ARG A 24 -0.53 -7.91 7.76
C ARG A 24 -0.42 -6.39 7.69
N ILE A 25 -1.20 -5.74 6.82
CA ILE A 25 -1.31 -4.28 6.77
C ILE A 25 -1.99 -3.75 8.03
N GLU A 26 -3.12 -4.33 8.42
CA GLU A 26 -3.87 -3.97 9.64
C GLU A 26 -3.03 -4.16 10.91
N ALA A 27 -2.17 -5.18 10.95
CA ALA A 27 -1.22 -5.42 12.03
C ALA A 27 0.03 -4.51 12.00
N GLU A 28 0.11 -3.56 11.05
CA GLU A 28 1.24 -2.64 10.87
C GLU A 28 2.61 -3.35 10.78
N GLU A 29 2.64 -4.55 10.18
CA GLU A 29 3.86 -5.35 10.07
C GLU A 29 4.89 -4.76 9.11
N PHE A 30 4.44 -3.95 8.14
CA PHE A 30 5.33 -3.31 7.17
C PHE A 30 5.85 -1.99 7.75
N GLY A 31 7.18 -1.83 7.79
CA GLY A 31 7.78 -0.58 8.26
C GLY A 31 7.59 0.61 7.30
N VAL A 32 7.30 0.34 6.02
CA VAL A 32 7.08 1.37 4.99
C VAL A 32 6.21 0.83 3.86
N VAL A 33 5.33 1.68 3.34
CA VAL A 33 4.54 1.43 2.13
C VAL A 33 4.89 2.49 1.07
N ILE A 34 5.18 2.05 -0.16
CA ILE A 34 5.54 2.95 -1.26
C ILE A 34 4.58 2.76 -2.43
N PHE A 35 3.79 3.78 -2.74
CA PHE A 35 2.93 3.79 -3.92
C PHE A 35 3.63 4.46 -5.10
N ARG A 36 3.92 3.71 -6.16
CA ARG A 36 4.31 4.24 -7.49
C ARG A 36 3.10 4.61 -8.37
N ALA A 37 1.92 4.06 -8.03
CA ALA A 37 0.58 4.32 -8.56
C ALA A 37 -0.41 3.50 -7.71
N GLN A 38 -1.69 3.87 -7.62
CA GLN A 38 -2.68 3.19 -6.74
C GLN A 38 -3.46 2.06 -7.44
N PHE A 39 -2.83 1.31 -8.35
CA PHE A 39 -3.48 0.21 -9.07
C PHE A 39 -3.45 -1.10 -8.27
N TYR A 40 -4.01 -1.09 -7.06
CA TYR A 40 -4.08 -2.25 -6.16
C TYR A 40 -5.54 -2.66 -5.90
N PRO A 41 -5.79 -3.91 -5.44
CA PRO A 41 -7.12 -4.30 -4.98
C PRO A 41 -7.67 -3.33 -3.94
N GLN A 42 -8.97 -3.03 -4.02
CA GLN A 42 -9.63 -2.07 -3.12
C GLN A 42 -9.41 -2.36 -1.63
N PRO A 43 -9.50 -3.62 -1.14
CA PRO A 43 -9.29 -3.92 0.29
C PRO A 43 -7.88 -3.56 0.78
N VAL A 44 -6.87 -3.70 -0.11
CA VAL A 44 -5.48 -3.36 0.21
C VAL A 44 -5.32 -1.84 0.34
N LEU A 45 -5.94 -1.08 -0.57
CA LEU A 45 -5.91 0.39 -0.51
C LEU A 45 -6.61 0.92 0.74
N GLU A 46 -7.75 0.33 1.11
CA GLU A 46 -8.51 0.70 2.30
C GLU A 46 -7.73 0.43 3.58
N ALA A 47 -7.17 -0.77 3.73
CA ALA A 47 -6.35 -1.13 4.88
C ALA A 47 -5.13 -0.20 5.02
N ILE A 48 -4.44 0.11 3.92
CA ILE A 48 -3.30 1.04 3.96
C ILE A 48 -3.78 2.45 4.35
N GLY A 49 -4.90 2.92 3.80
CA GLY A 49 -5.44 4.24 4.11
C GLY A 49 -5.88 4.41 5.56
N GLN A 50 -6.25 3.31 6.23
CA GLN A 50 -6.63 3.32 7.65
C GLN A 50 -5.40 3.33 8.57
N HIS A 51 -4.37 2.54 8.26
CA HIS A 51 -3.24 2.27 9.18
C HIS A 51 -1.92 2.97 8.84
N TYR A 52 -1.78 3.55 7.65
CA TYR A 52 -0.55 4.20 7.21
C TYR A 52 -0.81 5.64 6.79
N ARG A 53 0.12 6.54 7.13
CA ARG A 53 0.01 7.97 6.82
C ARG A 53 1.11 8.39 5.84
N PRO A 54 0.80 9.22 4.84
CA PRO A 54 1.80 9.73 3.91
C PRO A 54 2.76 10.68 4.63
N VAL A 55 4.06 10.41 4.49
CA VAL A 55 5.13 11.22 5.10
C VAL A 55 5.96 11.97 4.06
N GLU A 56 6.08 11.43 2.85
CA GLU A 56 6.90 12.03 1.80
C GLU A 56 6.36 11.75 0.40
N HIS A 57 6.64 12.68 -0.52
CA HIS A 57 6.34 12.57 -1.94
C HIS A 57 7.62 12.74 -2.76
N VAL A 58 8.01 11.71 -3.51
CA VAL A 58 9.21 11.73 -4.34
C VAL A 58 8.82 11.72 -5.81
N CYS A 59 9.30 12.71 -6.56
CA CYS A 59 9.16 12.75 -8.02
C CYS A 59 10.45 12.21 -8.67
N MET A 60 10.35 11.09 -9.40
CA MET A 60 11.50 10.47 -10.06
C MET A 60 11.09 9.90 -11.42
N ASN A 61 11.83 10.25 -12.47
CA ASN A 61 11.62 9.77 -13.84
C ASN A 61 10.19 9.98 -14.37
N GLY A 62 9.54 11.09 -13.98
CA GLY A 62 8.17 11.41 -14.39
C GLY A 62 7.07 10.67 -13.62
N PHE A 63 7.41 9.95 -12.54
CA PHE A 63 6.44 9.29 -11.65
C PHE A 63 6.48 9.92 -10.26
N TYR A 64 5.31 9.98 -9.62
CA TYR A 64 5.17 10.35 -8.21
C TYR A 64 5.11 9.09 -7.35
N TYR A 65 5.95 9.07 -6.32
CA TYR A 65 5.96 8.04 -5.30
C TYR A 65 5.46 8.63 -4.00
N HIS A 66 4.47 7.97 -3.38
CA HIS A 66 4.01 8.30 -2.03
C HIS A 66 4.65 7.33 -1.06
N ILE A 67 5.37 7.86 -0.08
CA ILE A 67 5.95 7.08 1.02
C ILE A 67 5.00 7.24 2.21
N LEU A 68 4.55 6.11 2.75
CA LEU A 68 3.68 6.05 3.91
C LEU A 68 4.35 5.23 5.02
N LEU A 69 4.19 5.69 6.26
CA LEU A 69 4.63 4.98 7.45
C LEU A 69 3.43 4.53 8.28
N PRO A 70 3.54 3.43 9.04
CA PRO A 70 2.49 2.99 9.95
C PRO A 70 2.24 4.02 11.04
N GLU A 71 0.99 4.16 11.46
CA GLU A 71 0.56 5.18 12.44
C GLU A 71 1.31 5.03 13.77
N ARG A 72 1.55 3.80 14.25
CA ARG A 72 2.31 3.57 15.49
C ARG A 72 3.70 4.22 15.50
N LEU A 73 4.39 4.26 14.35
CA LEU A 73 5.75 4.82 14.29
C LEU A 73 5.73 6.35 14.35
N LEU A 74 4.62 6.97 13.93
CA LEU A 74 4.47 8.43 13.99
C LEU A 74 4.06 8.89 15.38
N GLU A 75 3.36 8.03 16.14
CA GLU A 75 3.02 8.28 17.55
C GLU A 75 4.22 8.17 18.47
N GLU A 76 5.18 7.29 18.17
CA GLU A 76 6.42 7.12 18.95
C GLU A 76 7.40 8.31 18.82
N GLU A 77 7.28 9.15 17.79
CA GLU A 77 8.12 10.33 17.56
C GLU A 77 7.55 11.65 18.11
N GLY A 78 6.34 11.63 18.70
CA GLY A 78 5.63 12.80 19.25
C GLY A 78 5.69 12.92 20.78
#